data_AF-A0A7X6I7Y8-F1
#
_entry.id   AF-A0A7X6I7Y8-F1
#
_cell.length_a   1.000
_cell.length_b   1.000
_cell.length_c   1.000
_cell.angle_alpha   90.00
_cell.angle_beta   90.00
_cell.angle_gamma   90.00
#
_symmetry.space_group_name_H-M   'P 1'
#
loop_
_entity.id
_entity.type
_entity.pdbx_description
1 polymer ?
#
loop_
_entity_poly.entity_id
_entity_poly.type
_entity_poly.pdbx_seq_one_letter_code
_entity_poly.pdbx_strand_id
1 'polypeptide(L)'
;MGARSGLALRALAVAGLLQALHVAATAATAAPCATTVGELRSLAGDAAFPLRWEETSMSDGKPLVVSIADRDDGLFLEFVKAREGLWAEGAATICQAGAQLQARLKARRLRVGPSAHWILRHSIGQGGTFMLSRQPGGQLRIATPGWSGLFVPLRD
;
A
#
# COMPACT_ATOMS: atom_id res chain seq x y z
N MET A 1 -75.37 -21.19 38.04
CA MET A 1 -74.89 -21.84 39.28
C MET A 1 -73.45 -22.30 39.05
N GLY A 2 -72.53 -21.85 39.90
CA GLY A 2 -71.15 -22.35 40.17
C GLY A 2 -70.20 -22.55 38.97
N ALA A 3 -69.21 -21.71 38.65
CA ALA A 3 -68.00 -21.29 39.39
C ALA A 3 -66.94 -22.40 39.63
N ARG A 4 -65.76 -22.24 39.01
CA ARG A 4 -64.37 -22.29 39.56
C ARG A 4 -63.36 -22.63 38.43
N SER A 5 -62.52 -21.70 37.99
CA SER A 5 -61.23 -21.24 38.57
C SER A 5 -60.03 -22.08 38.10
N GLY A 6 -59.03 -21.43 37.48
CA GLY A 6 -57.67 -21.99 37.34
C GLY A 6 -56.80 -21.32 36.28
N LEU A 7 -55.92 -20.41 36.70
CA LEU A 7 -54.85 -19.78 35.92
C LEU A 7 -53.83 -20.79 35.36
N ALA A 8 -53.24 -20.50 34.20
CA ALA A 8 -51.79 -20.67 33.93
C ALA A 8 -51.43 -19.91 32.63
N LEU A 9 -50.82 -18.73 32.74
CA LEU A 9 -49.37 -18.52 32.61
C LEU A 9 -48.83 -18.67 31.17
N ARG A 10 -48.68 -17.51 30.51
CA ARG A 10 -47.55 -17.09 29.66
C ARG A 10 -46.89 -18.16 28.78
N ALA A 11 -47.17 -18.13 27.48
CA ALA A 11 -46.27 -18.65 26.45
C ALA A 11 -45.94 -17.53 25.45
N LEU A 12 -44.66 -17.16 25.43
CA LEU A 12 -44.01 -16.24 24.51
C LEU A 12 -44.14 -16.75 23.07
N ALA A 13 -44.52 -15.89 22.13
CA ALA A 13 -44.16 -16.07 20.73
C ALA A 13 -44.07 -14.70 20.05
N VAL A 14 -42.87 -14.12 20.19
CA VAL A 14 -42.36 -12.99 19.42
C VAL A 14 -42.36 -13.42 17.94
N ALA A 15 -43.43 -13.10 17.21
CA ALA A 15 -43.55 -13.43 15.79
C ALA A 15 -44.13 -12.22 15.06
N GLY A 16 -43.27 -11.28 14.66
CA GLY A 16 -43.74 -10.14 13.87
C GLY A 16 -42.82 -8.94 13.82
N LEU A 17 -41.49 -9.13 13.81
CA LEU A 17 -40.57 -8.04 13.44
C LEU A 17 -39.40 -8.57 12.59
N LEU A 18 -39.71 -9.47 11.65
CA LEU A 18 -38.86 -9.75 10.48
C LEU A 18 -39.43 -8.92 9.33
N GLN A 19 -38.83 -7.76 9.04
CA GLN A 19 -38.74 -7.24 7.67
C GLN A 19 -37.85 -5.99 7.66
N ALA A 20 -36.92 -5.98 6.70
CA ALA A 20 -36.00 -4.89 6.35
C ALA A 20 -34.69 -4.74 7.16
N LEU A 21 -33.90 -5.82 7.25
CA LEU A 21 -32.46 -5.63 7.07
C LEU A 21 -32.18 -5.51 5.56
N HIS A 22 -32.17 -4.28 5.07
CA HIS A 22 -31.58 -3.97 3.76
C HIS A 22 -30.06 -4.15 3.86
N VAL A 23 -29.59 -5.33 3.47
CA VAL A 23 -28.17 -5.56 3.18
C VAL A 23 -27.83 -4.75 1.93
N ALA A 24 -27.39 -3.50 2.12
CA ALA A 24 -26.67 -2.76 1.10
C ALA A 24 -25.31 -3.45 0.94
N ALA A 25 -25.21 -4.36 -0.03
CA ALA A 25 -23.92 -4.89 -0.48
C ALA A 25 -23.17 -3.74 -1.16
N THR A 26 -22.32 -3.05 -0.40
CA THR A 26 -21.31 -2.18 -1.00
C THR A 26 -20.31 -3.09 -1.72
N ALA A 27 -20.46 -3.22 -3.03
CA ALA A 27 -19.43 -3.79 -3.87
C ALA A 27 -18.19 -2.90 -3.72
N ALA A 28 -17.25 -3.30 -2.87
CA ALA A 28 -15.97 -2.65 -2.75
C ALA A 28 -15.25 -2.84 -4.09
N THR A 29 -15.27 -1.80 -4.94
CA THR A 29 -14.43 -1.76 -6.14
C THR A 29 -12.98 -1.92 -5.69
N ALA A 30 -12.30 -2.92 -6.25
CA ALA A 30 -10.87 -3.11 -5.99
C ALA A 30 -10.14 -1.80 -6.30
N ALA A 31 -9.21 -1.42 -5.41
CA ALA A 31 -8.45 -0.19 -5.61
C ALA A 31 -7.72 -0.25 -6.97
N PRO A 32 -7.75 0.83 -7.77
CA PRO A 32 -7.10 0.85 -9.07
C PRO A 32 -5.59 0.65 -8.91
N CYS A 33 -5.01 -0.17 -9.78
CA CYS A 33 -3.59 -0.50 -9.77
C CYS A 33 -2.97 -0.23 -11.14
N ALA A 34 -1.72 0.22 -11.12
CA ALA A 34 -0.86 0.39 -12.28
C ALA A 34 0.07 -0.82 -12.43
N THR A 35 0.18 -1.26 -13.68
CA THR A 35 1.10 -2.29 -14.16
C THR A 35 2.15 -1.73 -15.11
N THR A 36 1.95 -0.50 -15.62
CA THR A 36 2.90 0.23 -16.46
C THR A 36 3.18 1.63 -15.90
N VAL A 37 4.26 2.27 -16.37
CA VAL A 37 4.58 3.68 -16.06
C VAL A 37 3.48 4.62 -16.53
N GLY A 38 2.88 4.36 -17.69
CA GLY A 38 1.76 5.16 -18.21
C GLY A 38 0.56 5.11 -17.26
N GLU A 39 0.17 3.92 -16.83
CA GLU A 39 -0.89 3.74 -15.85
C GLU A 39 -0.54 4.36 -14.50
N LEU A 40 0.73 4.28 -14.08
CA LEU A 40 1.19 4.92 -12.84
C LEU A 40 1.02 6.43 -12.89
N ARG A 41 1.39 7.07 -14.00
CA ARG A 41 1.21 8.52 -14.22
C ARG A 41 -0.27 8.92 -14.17
N SER A 42 -1.13 8.13 -14.81
CA SER A 42 -2.59 8.33 -14.74
C SER A 42 -3.11 8.16 -13.31
N LEU A 43 -2.68 7.11 -12.61
CA LEU A 43 -3.08 6.80 -11.23
C LEU A 43 -2.59 7.89 -10.25
N ALA A 44 -1.42 8.45 -10.50
CA ALA A 44 -0.85 9.56 -9.73
C ALA A 44 -1.51 10.92 -10.05
N GLY A 45 -2.33 11.00 -11.10
CA GLY A 45 -2.91 12.24 -11.60
C GLY A 45 -1.87 13.22 -12.16
N ASP A 46 -0.76 12.72 -12.69
CA ASP A 46 0.39 13.53 -13.11
C ASP A 46 1.14 12.87 -14.26
N ALA A 47 0.97 13.43 -15.46
CA ALA A 47 1.62 12.95 -16.67
C ALA A 47 3.17 13.05 -16.62
N ALA A 48 3.69 13.91 -15.74
CA ALA A 48 5.12 14.11 -15.53
C ALA A 48 5.61 13.46 -14.23
N PHE A 49 4.85 12.50 -13.66
CA PHE A 49 5.26 11.81 -12.44
C PHE A 49 6.72 11.31 -12.55
N PRO A 50 7.63 11.80 -11.69
CA PRO A 50 9.04 11.45 -11.75
C PRO A 50 9.25 9.96 -11.49
N LEU A 51 10.16 9.36 -12.26
CA LEU A 51 10.47 7.93 -12.15
C LEU A 51 11.72 7.67 -11.32
N ARG A 52 12.47 8.73 -11.00
CA ARG A 52 13.68 8.67 -10.19
C ARG A 52 13.60 9.70 -9.07
N TRP A 53 13.98 9.26 -7.88
CA TRP A 53 13.83 10.02 -6.65
C TRP A 53 15.08 9.85 -5.78
N GLU A 54 15.65 10.93 -5.28
CA GLU A 54 16.80 10.91 -4.38
C GLU A 54 16.39 11.29 -2.96
N GLU A 55 16.85 10.52 -1.98
CA GLU A 55 16.56 10.74 -0.57
C GLU A 55 17.27 11.99 -0.03
N THR A 56 16.54 12.83 0.69
CA THR A 56 17.06 14.05 1.34
C THR A 56 17.04 13.96 2.86
N SER A 57 16.39 12.96 3.44
CA SER A 57 16.29 12.78 4.89
C SER A 57 17.52 12.17 5.55
N MET A 58 18.48 11.64 4.79
CA MET A 58 19.68 11.03 5.36
C MET A 58 20.81 12.04 5.59
N SER A 59 21.56 11.81 6.67
CA SER A 59 22.72 12.62 7.09
C SER A 59 24.06 11.93 6.85
N ASP A 60 24.08 10.67 6.41
CA ASP A 60 25.31 9.88 6.19
C ASP A 60 26.00 10.19 4.84
N GLY A 61 25.45 11.11 4.04
CA GLY A 61 25.97 11.50 2.74
C GLY A 61 25.81 10.44 1.65
N LYS A 62 25.00 9.40 1.88
CA LYS A 62 24.83 8.25 0.99
C LYS A 62 23.34 8.02 0.70
N PRO A 63 22.67 8.98 0.03
CA PRO A 63 21.22 8.93 -0.14
C PRO A 63 20.77 7.66 -0.87
N LEU A 64 19.56 7.19 -0.57
CA LEU A 64 18.90 6.20 -1.41
C LEU A 64 18.36 6.87 -2.68
N VAL A 65 18.60 6.22 -3.81
CA VAL A 65 17.97 6.54 -5.08
C VAL A 65 16.93 5.48 -5.37
N VAL A 66 15.69 5.90 -5.59
CA VAL A 66 14.58 5.04 -5.99
C VAL A 66 14.27 5.25 -7.45
N SER A 67 14.22 4.17 -8.21
CA SER A 67 13.88 4.17 -9.63
C SER A 67 12.66 3.28 -9.88
N ILE A 68 11.78 3.73 -10.77
CA ILE A 68 10.59 3.02 -11.24
C ILE A 68 10.70 2.88 -12.75
N ALA A 69 10.59 1.66 -13.28
CA ALA A 69 10.68 1.42 -14.71
C ALA A 69 9.70 0.34 -15.16
N ASP A 70 9.32 0.37 -16.43
CA ASP A 70 8.68 -0.77 -17.09
C ASP A 70 9.71 -1.87 -17.33
N ARG A 71 9.34 -3.11 -17.02
CA ARG A 71 10.04 -4.35 -17.37
C ARG A 71 9.02 -5.35 -17.91
N ASP A 72 9.48 -6.46 -18.49
CA ASP A 72 8.65 -7.42 -19.24
C ASP A 72 7.36 -7.85 -18.51
N ASP A 73 7.40 -7.95 -17.17
CA ASP A 73 6.28 -8.37 -16.32
C ASP A 73 5.58 -7.22 -15.55
N GLY A 74 5.78 -5.97 -15.98
CA GLY A 74 5.19 -4.75 -15.41
C GLY A 74 6.19 -3.84 -14.69
N LEU A 75 5.68 -3.04 -13.74
CA LEU A 75 6.49 -2.09 -12.98
C LEU A 75 7.57 -2.80 -12.15
N PHE A 76 8.77 -2.25 -12.19
CA PHE A 76 9.92 -2.67 -11.40
C PHE A 76 10.43 -1.50 -10.55
N LEU A 77 10.60 -1.75 -9.25
CA LEU A 77 11.16 -0.79 -8.31
C LEU A 77 12.58 -1.19 -7.95
N GLU A 78 13.48 -0.23 -7.94
CA GLU A 78 14.86 -0.41 -7.52
C GLU A 78 15.24 0.68 -6.52
N PHE A 79 15.92 0.29 -5.45
CA PHE A 79 16.45 1.14 -4.40
C PHE A 79 17.97 0.89 -4.35
N VAL A 80 18.75 1.92 -4.66
CA VAL A 80 20.22 1.86 -4.62
C VAL A 80 20.71 2.88 -3.61
N LYS A 81 21.50 2.42 -2.64
CA LYS A 81 22.16 3.34 -1.71
C LYS A 81 23.42 3.87 -2.37
N ALA A 82 23.51 5.19 -2.51
CA ALA A 82 24.64 5.83 -3.19
C ALA A 82 25.97 5.35 -2.58
N ARG A 83 26.89 4.90 -3.44
CA ARG A 83 28.23 4.38 -3.06
C ARG A 83 28.24 3.04 -2.29
N GLU A 84 27.09 2.51 -1.89
CA GLU A 84 26.98 1.23 -1.16
C GLU A 84 26.27 0.13 -1.97
N GLY A 85 25.58 0.50 -3.05
CA GLY A 85 24.96 -0.43 -3.97
C GLY A 85 23.54 -0.83 -3.58
N LEU A 86 23.11 -1.99 -4.09
CA LEU A 86 21.72 -2.44 -4.01
C LEU A 86 21.22 -2.48 -2.56
N TRP A 87 20.09 -1.81 -2.33
CA TRP A 87 19.35 -1.85 -1.07
C TRP A 87 18.16 -2.80 -1.17
N ALA A 88 17.32 -2.64 -2.18
CA ALA A 88 16.27 -3.59 -2.54
C ALA A 88 15.82 -3.40 -3.99
N GLU A 89 15.28 -4.44 -4.62
CA GLU A 89 14.63 -4.32 -5.92
C GLU A 89 13.55 -5.38 -6.10
N GLY A 90 12.63 -5.13 -7.02
CA GLY A 90 11.70 -6.17 -7.44
C GLY A 90 10.54 -5.67 -8.28
N ALA A 91 9.85 -6.63 -8.89
CA ALA A 91 8.59 -6.37 -9.56
C ALA A 91 7.53 -5.90 -8.54
N ALA A 92 6.89 -4.79 -8.84
CA ALA A 92 5.93 -4.13 -7.97
C ALA A 92 4.56 -4.01 -8.63
N THR A 93 3.52 -4.13 -7.82
CA THR A 93 2.18 -3.63 -8.18
C THR A 93 1.95 -2.35 -7.40
N ILE A 94 1.62 -1.24 -8.09
CA ILE A 94 1.37 0.04 -7.45
C ILE A 94 -0.12 0.33 -7.51
N CYS A 95 -0.79 0.38 -6.36
CA CYS A 95 -2.23 0.63 -6.29
C CYS A 95 -2.53 1.92 -5.55
N GLN A 96 -3.68 2.52 -5.83
CA GLN A 96 -4.19 3.61 -5.02
C GLN A 96 -4.56 3.11 -3.62
N ALA A 97 -4.21 3.87 -2.60
CA ALA A 97 -4.54 3.61 -1.20
C ALA A 97 -4.97 4.93 -0.55
N GLY A 98 -6.27 5.23 -0.63
CA GLY A 98 -6.80 6.54 -0.26
C GLY A 98 -6.20 7.65 -1.15
N ALA A 99 -5.56 8.64 -0.53
CA ALA A 99 -4.85 9.73 -1.21
C ALA A 99 -3.38 9.40 -1.55
N GLN A 100 -2.93 8.19 -1.26
CA GLN A 100 -1.55 7.75 -1.43
C GLN A 100 -1.46 6.63 -2.48
N LEU A 101 -0.23 6.30 -2.87
CA LEU A 101 0.07 5.12 -3.67
C LEU A 101 0.71 4.05 -2.77
N GLN A 102 0.39 2.78 -3.02
CA GLN A 102 0.95 1.64 -2.34
C GLN A 102 1.67 0.74 -3.34
N ALA A 103 2.99 0.66 -3.23
CA ALA A 103 3.78 -0.31 -3.97
C ALA A 103 3.89 -1.61 -3.17
N ARG A 104 3.56 -2.75 -3.80
CA ARG A 104 3.67 -4.08 -3.22
C ARG A 104 4.66 -4.92 -4.03
N LEU A 105 5.75 -5.32 -3.41
CA LEU A 105 6.74 -6.23 -3.98
C LEU A 105 6.53 -7.63 -3.39
N LYS A 106 6.28 -8.63 -4.24
CA LYS A 106 6.05 -10.01 -3.80
C LYS A 106 7.38 -10.67 -3.41
N ALA A 107 7.40 -11.44 -2.32
CA ALA A 107 8.60 -12.11 -1.79
C ALA A 107 9.47 -12.79 -2.86
N ARG A 108 8.85 -13.60 -3.74
CA ARG A 108 9.55 -14.36 -4.79
C ARG A 108 10.27 -13.50 -5.82
N ARG A 109 9.90 -12.22 -5.93
CA ARG A 109 10.46 -11.26 -6.91
C ARG A 109 11.13 -10.07 -6.22
N LEU A 110 11.33 -10.14 -4.91
CA LEU A 110 12.04 -9.13 -4.14
C LEU A 110 13.45 -9.63 -3.86
N ARG A 111 14.46 -8.84 -4.22
CA ARG A 111 15.85 -9.05 -3.84
C ARG A 111 16.26 -7.94 -2.89
N VAL A 112 16.68 -8.29 -1.68
CA VAL A 112 17.22 -7.33 -0.72
C VAL A 112 18.74 -7.38 -0.78
N GLY A 113 19.36 -6.23 -0.99
CA GLY A 113 20.79 -6.12 -1.19
C GLY A 113 21.60 -5.93 0.11
N PRO A 114 22.94 -5.97 0.02
CA PRO A 114 23.81 -5.91 1.18
C PRO A 114 23.83 -4.54 1.88
N SER A 115 23.40 -3.46 1.22
CA SER A 115 23.35 -2.12 1.84
C SER A 115 22.10 -1.90 2.71
N ALA A 116 21.12 -2.81 2.64
CA ALA A 116 19.95 -2.76 3.52
C ALA A 116 20.31 -3.21 4.95
N HIS A 117 19.88 -2.44 5.95
CA HIS A 117 20.07 -2.76 7.36
C HIS A 117 19.31 -4.05 7.77
N TRP A 118 19.85 -4.81 8.72
CA TRP A 118 19.36 -6.16 9.06
C TRP A 118 17.88 -6.19 9.46
N ILE A 119 17.40 -5.18 10.20
CA ILE A 119 16.00 -5.04 10.62
C ILE A 119 15.08 -5.00 9.41
N LEU A 120 15.44 -4.23 8.39
CA LEU A 120 14.65 -4.12 7.17
C LEU A 120 14.62 -5.45 6.41
N ARG A 121 15.75 -6.16 6.32
CA ARG A 121 15.79 -7.47 5.65
C ARG A 121 14.77 -8.44 6.26
N HIS A 122 14.60 -8.39 7.57
CA HIS A 122 13.56 -9.16 8.25
C HIS A 122 12.15 -8.61 7.98
N SER A 123 11.96 -7.29 7.93
CA SER A 123 10.63 -6.71 7.74
C SER A 123 10.07 -6.89 6.33
N ILE A 124 10.91 -6.84 5.28
CA ILE A 124 10.47 -6.98 3.88
C ILE A 124 10.82 -8.33 3.26
N GLY A 125 11.52 -9.23 3.95
CA GLY A 125 11.95 -10.52 3.39
C GLY A 125 10.82 -11.44 2.88
N GLN A 126 9.59 -11.24 3.37
CA GLN A 126 8.38 -11.94 2.91
C GLN A 126 7.58 -11.13 1.88
N GLY A 127 8.21 -10.12 1.27
CA GLY A 127 7.56 -9.12 0.45
C GLY A 127 7.53 -7.76 1.14
N GLY A 128 7.62 -6.70 0.35
CA GLY A 128 7.68 -5.33 0.85
C GLY A 128 6.43 -4.56 0.46
N THR A 129 5.86 -3.82 1.42
CA THR A 129 4.83 -2.81 1.14
C THR A 129 5.42 -1.44 1.40
N PHE A 130 5.43 -0.59 0.37
CA PHE A 130 5.92 0.77 0.45
C PHE A 130 4.76 1.73 0.22
N MET A 131 4.57 2.66 1.16
CA MET A 131 3.63 3.76 1.03
C MET A 131 4.32 4.96 0.42
N LEU A 132 3.82 5.41 -0.72
CA LEU A 132 4.31 6.52 -1.52
C LEU A 132 3.31 7.67 -1.35
N SER A 133 3.72 8.70 -0.61
CA SER A 133 2.86 9.82 -0.23
C SER A 133 3.45 11.12 -0.73
N ARG A 134 2.75 11.81 -1.64
CA ARG A 134 3.17 13.16 -2.03
C ARG A 134 3.19 14.08 -0.82
N GLN A 135 4.22 14.90 -0.75
CA GLN A 135 4.39 15.94 0.25
C GLN A 135 4.30 17.32 -0.43
N PRO A 136 4.06 18.39 0.35
CA PRO A 136 4.19 19.76 -0.14
C PRO A 136 5.57 20.00 -0.80
N GLY A 137 5.59 20.82 -1.85
CA GLY A 137 6.83 21.12 -2.58
C GLY A 137 7.30 20.02 -3.55
N GLY A 138 6.44 19.06 -3.89
CA GLY A 138 6.74 18.03 -4.90
C GLY A 138 7.64 16.90 -4.39
N GLN A 139 7.89 16.83 -3.08
CA GLN A 139 8.61 15.73 -2.46
C GLN A 139 7.74 14.46 -2.39
N LEU A 140 8.39 13.32 -2.29
CA LEU A 140 7.76 12.02 -2.08
C LEU A 140 8.25 11.44 -0.76
N ARG A 141 7.33 11.10 0.15
CA ARG A 141 7.65 10.26 1.30
C ARG A 141 7.45 8.80 0.91
N ILE A 142 8.48 7.98 1.10
CA ILE A 142 8.42 6.53 0.91
C ILE A 142 8.61 5.87 2.27
N ALA A 143 7.71 4.96 2.65
CA ALA A 143 7.75 4.32 3.97
C ALA A 143 7.37 2.83 3.91
N THR A 144 8.01 2.02 4.73
CA THR A 144 7.74 0.59 4.96
C THR A 144 7.93 0.29 6.46
N PRO A 145 7.45 -0.82 7.02
CA PRO A 145 7.74 -1.13 8.42
C PRO A 145 9.25 -1.12 8.72
N GLY A 146 9.64 -0.27 9.69
CA GLY A 146 11.03 -0.11 10.13
C GLY A 146 11.86 0.91 9.35
N TRP A 147 11.33 1.58 8.32
CA TRP A 147 12.07 2.60 7.57
C TRP A 147 11.15 3.59 6.85
N SER A 148 11.56 4.86 6.80
CA SER A 148 10.96 5.85 5.89
C SER A 148 11.95 6.92 5.51
N GLY A 149 11.81 7.47 4.30
CA GLY A 149 12.60 8.60 3.82
C GLY A 149 11.75 9.65 3.09
N LEU A 150 12.29 10.86 3.01
CA LEU A 150 11.82 11.95 2.15
C LEU A 150 12.69 12.03 0.92
N PHE A 151 12.06 12.21 -0.24
CA PHE A 151 12.72 12.18 -1.53
C PHE A 151 12.35 13.37 -2.39
N VAL A 152 13.30 13.85 -3.18
CA VAL A 152 13.08 14.84 -4.23
C VAL A 152 13.22 14.19 -5.60
N PRO A 153 12.51 14.69 -6.62
CA PRO A 153 12.62 14.11 -7.96
C PRO A 153 13.99 14.41 -8.57
N LEU A 154 14.63 13.39 -9.12
CA LEU A 154 15.76 13.56 -10.01
C LEU A 154 15.24 13.89 -11.40
N ARG A 155 15.80 14.91 -12.03
CA ARG A 155 15.57 15.17 -13.45
C ARG A 155 16.55 14.31 -14.25
N ASP A 156 16.02 13.58 -15.20
CA ASP A 156 16.82 12.92 -16.24
C ASP A 156 17.33 13.95 -17.26
#